data_AF-A0A521R3X2-F1
#
_entry.id   AF-A0A521R3X2-F1
#
_cell.length_a   1.000
_cell.length_b   1.000
_cell.length_c   1.000
_cell.angle_alpha   90.00
_cell.angle_beta   90.00
_cell.angle_gamma   90.00
#
_symmetry.space_group_name_H-M   'P 1'
#
loop_
_entity.id
_entity.type
_entity.pdbx_description
1 polymer ?
#
loop_
_entity_poly.entity_id
_entity_poly.type
_entity_poly.pdbx_seq_one_letter_code
_entity_poly.pdbx_strand_id
1 'polypeptide(L)'
;MTDPFPAVAEATATGEVADLFADIRATVGVRVVNLVWRHLAAMDGALPWAWAAVKPLYLQGMADTAAVRFREGMLLAPLGSLAGNEPASVDAVLASYDHSNTINLFALGALTAWLRGEAAASGVPEQGPRLPAPDVTLPKLASQDDVAPGTWQRVLRLNRFGDRPQPLILASMYRHLAHAPFFLERIEAVLVPAQADGSLDRAIAANLSTAREKASVLARVISAEKPRLAAEIEKSVQAFVDHAIGKMVTICRSIRKARAT
;
A
#
# COMPACT_ATOMS: atom_id res chain seq x y z
N MET A 1 -9.09 0.95 -22.88
CA MET A 1 -9.31 1.79 -21.69
C MET A 1 -7.99 2.44 -21.33
N THR A 2 -7.95 3.75 -21.24
CA THR A 2 -6.79 4.50 -20.74
C THR A 2 -6.56 4.15 -19.28
N ASP A 3 -5.31 3.85 -18.88
CA ASP A 3 -4.96 3.60 -17.49
C ASP A 3 -5.25 4.88 -16.66
N PRO A 4 -6.18 4.87 -15.69
CA PRO A 4 -6.50 6.06 -14.90
C PRO A 4 -5.33 6.52 -14.02
N PHE A 5 -4.30 5.67 -13.84
CA PHE A 5 -3.10 6.00 -13.06
C PHE A 5 -1.84 5.70 -13.87
N PRO A 6 -1.52 6.53 -14.89
CA PRO A 6 -0.29 6.37 -15.65
C PRO A 6 0.91 6.36 -14.71
N ALA A 7 1.84 5.44 -14.90
CA ALA A 7 2.94 5.24 -13.99
C ALA A 7 4.23 4.91 -14.76
N VAL A 8 5.35 5.47 -14.31
CA VAL A 8 6.67 5.13 -14.85
C VAL A 8 7.06 3.73 -14.38
N ALA A 9 7.36 2.83 -15.31
CA ALA A 9 7.85 1.51 -14.98
C ALA A 9 9.30 1.59 -14.46
N GLU A 10 9.62 0.85 -13.40
CA GLU A 10 10.98 0.87 -12.81
C GLU A 10 12.04 0.46 -13.83
N ALA A 11 11.73 -0.55 -14.66
CA ALA A 11 12.66 -1.07 -15.67
C ALA A 11 13.01 -0.05 -16.77
N THR A 12 12.22 1.00 -16.92
CA THR A 12 12.43 2.04 -17.95
C THR A 12 12.73 3.41 -17.35
N ALA A 13 12.78 3.52 -16.01
CA ALA A 13 13.13 4.76 -15.34
C ALA A 13 14.60 5.11 -15.61
N THR A 14 14.88 6.37 -15.91
CA THR A 14 16.22 6.90 -16.16
C THR A 14 16.42 8.23 -15.45
N GLY A 15 17.67 8.67 -15.32
CA GLY A 15 18.02 9.95 -14.69
C GLY A 15 17.48 10.08 -13.25
N GLU A 16 17.00 11.28 -12.91
CA GLU A 16 16.50 11.61 -11.58
C GLU A 16 15.40 10.65 -11.07
N VAL A 17 14.51 10.18 -11.96
CA VAL A 17 13.44 9.25 -11.55
C VAL A 17 14.02 7.90 -11.11
N ALA A 18 15.05 7.40 -11.79
CA ALA A 18 15.73 6.17 -11.39
C ALA A 18 16.44 6.31 -10.04
N ASP A 19 17.07 7.46 -9.81
CA ASP A 19 17.75 7.79 -8.55
C ASP A 19 16.75 7.88 -7.39
N LEU A 20 15.61 8.54 -7.60
CA LEU A 20 14.52 8.61 -6.61
C LEU A 20 13.92 7.23 -6.32
N PHE A 21 13.75 6.37 -7.33
CA PHE A 21 13.30 5.00 -7.11
C PHE A 21 14.32 4.16 -6.31
N ALA A 22 15.62 4.35 -6.55
CA ALA A 22 16.67 3.72 -5.75
C ALA A 22 16.64 4.21 -4.28
N ASP A 23 16.49 5.51 -4.07
CA ASP A 23 16.40 6.12 -2.74
C ASP A 23 15.14 5.68 -1.97
N ILE A 24 14.00 5.58 -2.64
CA ILE A 24 12.75 5.03 -2.07
C ILE A 24 12.96 3.57 -1.63
N ARG A 25 13.61 2.74 -2.45
CA ARG A 25 13.90 1.34 -2.07
C ARG A 25 14.78 1.26 -0.84
N ALA A 26 15.84 2.06 -0.77
CA ALA A 26 16.76 2.09 0.37
C ALA A 26 16.11 2.65 1.65
N THR A 27 15.26 3.67 1.51
CA THR A 27 14.63 4.36 2.64
C THR A 27 13.41 3.63 3.18
N VAL A 28 12.52 3.13 2.31
CA VAL A 28 11.32 2.39 2.75
C VAL A 28 11.65 0.93 3.04
N GLY A 29 12.74 0.40 2.46
CA GLY A 29 13.10 -1.00 2.62
C GLY A 29 12.18 -1.91 1.79
N VAL A 30 12.08 -1.63 0.48
CA VAL A 30 11.16 -2.34 -0.43
C VAL A 30 11.89 -2.86 -1.66
N ARG A 31 11.40 -3.98 -2.19
CA ARG A 31 11.95 -4.60 -3.41
C ARG A 31 11.40 -3.99 -4.69
N VAL A 32 10.17 -3.49 -4.62
CA VAL A 32 9.41 -2.91 -5.73
C VAL A 32 8.89 -1.56 -5.26
N VAL A 33 9.03 -0.54 -6.09
CA VAL A 33 8.51 0.80 -5.79
C VAL A 33 6.99 0.77 -5.89
N ASN A 34 6.31 1.20 -4.81
CA ASN A 34 4.85 1.19 -4.74
C ASN A 34 4.24 2.02 -5.89
N LEU A 35 3.09 1.59 -6.41
CA LEU A 35 2.46 2.18 -7.60
C LEU A 35 2.21 3.69 -7.44
N VAL A 36 1.89 4.15 -6.23
CA VAL A 36 1.71 5.59 -5.93
C VAL A 36 2.95 6.43 -6.28
N TRP A 37 4.15 5.96 -5.92
CA TRP A 37 5.40 6.66 -6.24
C TRP A 37 5.68 6.66 -7.74
N ARG A 38 5.39 5.53 -8.41
CA ARG A 38 5.54 5.41 -9.86
C ARG A 38 4.55 6.29 -10.62
N HIS A 39 3.35 6.49 -10.06
CA HIS A 39 2.35 7.40 -10.61
C HIS A 39 2.77 8.87 -10.42
N LEU A 40 3.26 9.24 -9.24
CA LEU A 40 3.81 10.59 -9.01
C LEU A 40 5.01 10.89 -9.93
N ALA A 41 5.78 9.87 -10.34
CA ALA A 41 6.85 10.02 -11.31
C ALA A 41 6.37 10.42 -12.71
N ALA A 42 5.11 10.13 -13.05
CA ALA A 42 4.50 10.51 -14.32
C ALA A 42 3.97 11.95 -14.31
N MET A 43 4.07 12.65 -13.18
CA MET A 43 3.65 14.04 -12.99
C MET A 43 4.89 14.91 -12.77
N ASP A 44 5.08 15.91 -13.62
CA ASP A 44 6.29 16.74 -13.60
C ASP A 44 6.52 17.41 -12.22
N GLY A 45 7.71 17.21 -11.65
CA GLY A 45 8.09 17.71 -10.32
C GLY A 45 7.35 17.10 -9.10
N ALA A 46 6.36 16.24 -9.30
CA ALA A 46 5.55 15.70 -8.19
C ALA A 46 6.30 14.69 -7.32
N LEU A 47 6.98 13.70 -7.93
CA LEU A 47 7.76 12.71 -7.20
C LEU A 47 8.87 13.33 -6.32
N PRO A 48 9.80 14.16 -6.85
CA PRO A 48 10.87 14.72 -6.03
C PRO A 48 10.34 15.55 -4.87
N TRP A 49 9.31 16.38 -5.11
CA TRP A 49 8.68 17.17 -4.05
C TRP A 49 8.01 16.29 -2.98
N ALA A 50 7.15 15.36 -3.40
CA ALA A 50 6.37 14.53 -2.48
C ALA A 50 7.29 13.65 -1.64
N TRP A 51 8.33 13.08 -2.27
CA TRP A 51 9.32 12.28 -1.59
C TRP A 51 10.11 13.09 -0.56
N ALA A 52 10.61 14.28 -0.93
CA ALA A 52 11.32 15.16 0.00
C ALA A 52 10.45 15.52 1.22
N ALA A 53 9.16 15.80 1.01
CA ALA A 53 8.23 16.17 2.08
C ALA A 53 8.03 15.05 3.11
N VAL A 54 7.99 13.78 2.69
CA VAL A 54 7.71 12.65 3.60
C VAL A 54 8.93 11.86 4.02
N LYS A 55 10.07 11.98 3.33
CA LYS A 55 11.30 11.22 3.64
C LYS A 55 11.71 11.30 5.11
N PRO A 56 11.60 12.45 5.82
CA PRO A 56 11.89 12.53 7.25
C PRO A 56 11.05 11.57 8.12
N LEU A 57 9.78 11.31 7.75
CA LEU A 57 8.90 10.39 8.48
C LEU A 57 9.44 8.95 8.47
N TYR A 58 10.10 8.55 7.39
CA TYR A 58 10.76 7.25 7.27
C TYR A 58 12.10 7.23 8.00
N LEU A 59 12.93 8.25 7.80
CA LEU A 59 14.28 8.28 8.38
C LEU A 59 14.27 8.32 9.90
N GLN A 60 13.28 8.99 10.49
CA GLN A 60 13.08 9.09 11.94
C GLN A 60 12.23 7.94 12.51
N GLY A 61 11.87 6.95 11.68
CA GLY A 61 11.06 5.78 12.06
C GLY A 61 9.66 6.13 12.57
N MET A 62 9.12 7.31 12.26
CA MET A 62 7.80 7.71 12.71
C MET A 62 6.68 6.93 12.01
N ALA A 63 6.81 6.70 10.70
CA ALA A 63 5.87 5.89 9.95
C ALA A 63 5.90 4.42 10.40
N ASP A 64 7.10 3.92 10.72
CA ASP A 64 7.33 2.58 11.28
C ASP A 64 6.68 2.41 12.66
N THR A 65 6.91 3.34 13.59
CA THR A 65 6.29 3.33 14.90
C THR A 65 4.77 3.40 14.80
N ALA A 66 4.23 4.28 13.95
CA ALA A 66 2.80 4.34 13.70
C ALA A 66 2.25 3.01 13.14
N ALA A 67 2.98 2.36 12.24
CA ALA A 67 2.63 1.04 11.70
C ALA A 67 2.60 -0.06 12.76
N VAL A 68 3.55 -0.07 13.70
CA VAL A 68 3.57 -1.02 14.83
C VAL A 68 2.34 -0.81 15.72
N ARG A 69 2.12 0.42 16.19
CA ARG A 69 0.97 0.77 17.05
C ARG A 69 -0.36 0.49 16.38
N PHE A 70 -0.45 0.74 15.08
CA PHE A 70 -1.65 0.45 14.32
C PHE A 70 -1.95 -1.04 14.26
N ARG A 71 -0.94 -1.89 14.06
CA ARG A 71 -1.11 -3.35 14.00
C ARG A 71 -1.56 -3.97 15.33
N GLU A 72 -1.24 -3.35 16.47
CA GLU A 72 -1.67 -3.80 17.80
C GLU A 72 -3.20 -3.73 17.98
N GLY A 73 -3.84 -2.70 17.39
CA GLY A 73 -5.29 -2.45 17.54
C GLY A 73 -6.09 -2.65 16.25
N MET A 74 -5.49 -3.27 15.24
CA MET A 74 -6.11 -3.41 13.91
C MET A 74 -7.30 -4.38 13.95
N LEU A 75 -8.43 -3.98 13.35
CA LEU A 75 -9.56 -4.88 13.15
C LEU A 75 -9.28 -5.78 11.94
N LEU A 76 -9.25 -7.09 12.13
CA LEU A 76 -9.06 -8.06 11.06
C LEU A 76 -10.40 -8.67 10.64
N ALA A 77 -10.62 -8.76 9.33
CA ALA A 77 -11.73 -9.56 8.81
C ALA A 77 -11.55 -11.04 9.20
N PRO A 78 -12.59 -11.72 9.72
CA PRO A 78 -12.55 -13.15 10.02
C PRO A 78 -12.57 -13.93 8.71
N LEU A 79 -11.42 -14.49 8.33
CA LEU A 79 -11.30 -15.33 7.14
C LEU A 79 -11.23 -16.80 7.55
N GLY A 80 -11.71 -17.70 6.69
CA GLY A 80 -11.43 -19.13 6.82
C GLY A 80 -9.93 -19.43 6.74
N SER A 81 -9.50 -20.58 7.28
CA SER A 81 -8.08 -20.93 7.31
C SER A 81 -7.46 -21.01 5.90
N LEU A 82 -6.29 -20.40 5.77
CA LEU A 82 -5.41 -20.46 4.60
C LEU A 82 -4.13 -21.25 4.89
N ALA A 83 -4.10 -22.04 5.97
CA ALA A 83 -2.98 -22.90 6.31
C ALA A 83 -2.72 -23.95 5.21
N GLY A 84 -1.52 -24.52 5.22
CA GLY A 84 -1.08 -25.53 4.26
C GLY A 84 0.08 -25.04 3.39
N ASN A 85 0.62 -25.98 2.61
CA ASN A 85 1.82 -25.75 1.81
C ASN A 85 1.50 -24.85 0.61
N GLU A 86 2.31 -23.81 0.44
CA GLU A 86 2.35 -22.95 -0.73
C GLU A 86 3.82 -22.70 -1.13
N PRO A 87 4.10 -22.27 -2.37
CA PRO A 87 5.44 -21.81 -2.72
C PRO A 87 5.92 -20.70 -1.78
N ALA A 88 7.20 -20.70 -1.40
CA ALA A 88 7.79 -19.68 -0.52
C ALA A 88 7.59 -18.23 -1.03
N SER A 89 7.36 -18.06 -2.34
CA SER A 89 7.03 -16.78 -2.95
C SER A 89 5.72 -16.18 -2.42
N VAL A 90 4.76 -16.98 -1.96
CA VAL A 90 3.50 -16.49 -1.38
C VAL A 90 3.79 -15.72 -0.09
N ASP A 91 4.54 -16.32 0.84
CA ASP A 91 4.87 -15.67 2.11
C ASP A 91 5.81 -14.48 1.90
N ALA A 92 6.72 -14.57 0.94
CA ALA A 92 7.56 -13.44 0.51
C ALA A 92 6.72 -12.23 0.04
N VAL A 93 5.74 -12.47 -0.83
CA VAL A 93 4.84 -11.42 -1.33
C VAL A 93 4.03 -10.82 -0.18
N LEU A 94 3.38 -11.65 0.64
CA LEU A 94 2.57 -11.16 1.76
C LEU A 94 3.40 -10.38 2.80
N ALA A 95 4.61 -10.84 3.13
CA ALA A 95 5.51 -10.12 4.04
C ALA A 95 5.91 -8.76 3.46
N SER A 96 6.26 -8.70 2.17
CA SER A 96 6.67 -7.46 1.51
C SER A 96 5.55 -6.43 1.43
N TYR A 97 4.33 -6.84 1.08
CA TYR A 97 3.19 -5.92 0.99
C TYR A 97 2.63 -5.52 2.36
N ASP A 98 2.63 -6.41 3.34
CA ASP A 98 2.26 -6.05 4.72
C ASP A 98 3.23 -5.01 5.32
N HIS A 99 4.52 -5.13 5.03
CA HIS A 99 5.53 -4.13 5.42
C HIS A 99 5.30 -2.81 4.68
N SER A 100 5.44 -2.83 3.35
CA SER A 100 5.49 -1.63 2.52
C SER A 100 4.18 -0.86 2.49
N ASN A 101 3.03 -1.53 2.38
CA ASN A 101 1.74 -0.82 2.34
C ASN A 101 1.44 -0.16 3.67
N THR A 102 1.76 -0.79 4.80
CA THR A 102 1.44 -0.23 6.12
C THR A 102 2.27 1.01 6.40
N ILE A 103 3.57 1.00 6.09
CA ILE A 103 4.43 2.19 6.29
C ILE A 103 4.01 3.31 5.31
N ASN A 104 3.78 2.97 4.03
CA ASN A 104 3.31 3.95 3.04
C ASN A 104 1.94 4.54 3.43
N LEU A 105 1.03 3.77 4.05
CA LEU A 105 -0.27 4.27 4.51
C LEU A 105 -0.11 5.47 5.44
N PHE A 106 0.84 5.41 6.38
CA PHE A 106 1.08 6.49 7.33
C PHE A 106 1.79 7.69 6.71
N ALA A 107 2.85 7.46 5.95
CA ALA A 107 3.58 8.57 5.31
C ALA A 107 2.74 9.31 4.27
N LEU A 108 1.98 8.59 3.45
CA LEU A 108 1.12 9.17 2.41
C LEU A 108 -0.18 9.74 2.99
N GLY A 109 -0.72 9.13 4.05
CA GLY A 109 -1.80 9.70 4.82
C GLY A 109 -1.40 11.04 5.44
N ALA A 110 -0.17 11.13 5.97
CA ALA A 110 0.36 12.37 6.54
C ALA A 110 0.53 13.45 5.47
N LEU A 111 1.05 13.08 4.30
CA LEU A 111 1.16 13.99 3.15
C LEU A 111 -0.20 14.55 2.73
N THR A 112 -1.22 13.68 2.66
CA THR A 112 -2.59 14.07 2.29
C THR A 112 -3.18 15.01 3.32
N ALA A 113 -3.09 14.68 4.62
CA ALA A 113 -3.58 15.54 5.70
C ALA A 113 -2.86 16.90 5.70
N TRP A 114 -1.55 16.93 5.47
CA TRP A 114 -0.78 18.17 5.37
C TRP A 114 -1.22 19.04 4.17
N LEU A 115 -1.36 18.45 2.98
CA LEU A 115 -1.78 19.17 1.77
C LEU A 115 -3.15 19.83 1.91
N ARG A 116 -4.05 19.21 2.69
CA ARG A 116 -5.38 19.74 3.02
C ARG A 116 -5.43 20.72 4.18
N GLY A 117 -4.33 20.88 4.94
CA GLY A 117 -4.34 21.66 6.17
C GLY A 117 -5.10 20.97 7.31
N GLU A 118 -5.22 19.64 7.25
CA GLU A 118 -5.92 18.78 8.21
C GLU A 118 -4.96 18.12 9.22
N ALA A 119 -3.78 18.72 9.44
CA ALA A 119 -2.88 18.26 10.49
C ALA A 119 -3.58 18.37 11.87
N ALA A 120 -3.35 17.40 12.75
CA ALA A 120 -3.96 17.39 14.07
C ALA A 120 -3.56 18.64 14.86
N ALA A 121 -4.49 19.18 15.65
CA ALA A 121 -4.24 20.34 16.50
C ALA A 121 -3.27 20.03 17.66
N SER A 122 -3.22 18.79 18.11
CA SER A 122 -2.35 18.31 19.20
C SER A 122 -1.76 16.92 18.87
N GLY A 123 -0.88 16.44 19.74
CA GLY A 123 -0.12 15.20 19.57
C GLY A 123 1.30 15.44 19.04
N VAL A 124 2.21 14.53 19.40
CA VAL A 124 3.61 14.55 18.96
C VAL A 124 3.87 13.25 18.21
N PRO A 125 4.31 13.30 16.94
CA PRO A 125 4.78 12.12 16.22
C PRO A 125 5.86 11.37 17.00
N GLU A 126 5.60 10.12 17.34
CA GLU A 126 6.55 9.25 18.04
C GLU A 126 7.64 8.81 17.06
N GLN A 127 8.90 9.15 17.36
CA GLN A 127 10.06 8.62 16.65
C GLN A 127 10.38 7.21 17.16
N GLY A 128 11.03 6.40 16.34
CA GLY A 128 11.44 5.05 16.74
C GLY A 128 12.41 4.39 15.78
N PRO A 129 12.78 3.13 16.04
CA PRO A 129 13.62 2.37 15.12
C PRO A 129 12.86 2.11 13.82
N ARG A 130 13.57 2.18 12.69
CA ARG A 130 13.06 1.69 11.41
C ARG A 130 12.84 0.18 11.48
N LEU A 131 11.71 -0.30 10.96
CA LEU A 131 11.46 -1.73 10.87
C LEU A 131 12.39 -2.36 9.83
N PRO A 132 12.97 -3.53 10.12
CA PRO A 132 13.76 -4.24 9.14
C PRO A 132 12.88 -4.65 7.96
N ALA A 133 13.34 -4.32 6.75
CA ALA A 133 12.72 -4.77 5.53
C ALA A 133 12.74 -6.30 5.44
N PRO A 134 11.66 -6.96 4.99
CA PRO A 134 11.72 -8.38 4.66
C PRO A 134 12.80 -8.66 3.60
N ASP A 135 13.76 -9.52 3.94
CA ASP A 135 14.78 -9.99 2.99
C ASP A 135 14.21 -11.10 2.12
N VAL A 136 13.45 -10.70 1.09
CA VAL A 136 12.70 -11.61 0.23
C VAL A 136 12.90 -11.27 -1.25
N THR A 137 12.78 -12.29 -2.10
CA THR A 137 12.72 -12.12 -3.55
C THR A 137 11.26 -12.26 -4.00
N LEU A 138 10.77 -11.27 -4.74
CA LEU A 138 9.41 -11.29 -5.28
C LEU A 138 9.40 -11.88 -6.70
N PRO A 139 8.35 -12.65 -7.07
CA PRO A 139 8.10 -13.00 -8.46
C PRO A 139 8.01 -11.76 -9.34
N LYS A 140 8.19 -11.91 -10.66
CA LYS A 140 7.91 -10.83 -11.63
C LYS A 140 6.49 -10.28 -11.40
N LEU A 141 6.34 -8.96 -11.47
CA LEU A 141 5.02 -8.34 -11.44
C LEU A 141 4.25 -8.70 -12.72
N ALA A 142 3.28 -9.63 -12.63
CA ALA A 142 2.58 -10.15 -13.81
C ALA A 142 1.81 -9.05 -14.57
N SER A 143 1.87 -9.09 -15.89
CA SER A 143 0.88 -8.52 -16.81
C SER A 143 -0.19 -9.57 -17.16
N GLN A 144 -1.19 -9.18 -17.95
CA GLN A 144 -2.18 -10.12 -18.51
C GLN A 144 -1.53 -11.22 -19.35
N ASP A 145 -0.45 -10.90 -20.06
CA ASP A 145 0.23 -11.83 -20.97
C ASP A 145 1.18 -12.79 -20.24
N ASP A 146 1.50 -12.51 -18.98
CA ASP A 146 2.42 -13.33 -18.17
C ASP A 146 1.73 -14.57 -17.57
N VAL A 147 0.40 -14.64 -17.54
CA VAL A 147 -0.36 -15.70 -16.85
C VAL A 147 -1.57 -16.17 -17.66
N ALA A 148 -2.12 -17.34 -17.30
CA ALA A 148 -3.33 -17.85 -17.95
C ALA A 148 -4.51 -16.86 -17.80
N PRO A 149 -5.40 -16.73 -18.82
CA PRO A 149 -6.52 -15.78 -18.78
C PRO A 149 -7.41 -15.92 -17.54
N GLY A 150 -7.68 -17.15 -17.10
CA GLY A 150 -8.46 -17.42 -15.88
C GLY A 150 -7.81 -16.87 -14.61
N THR A 151 -6.48 -16.94 -14.52
CA THR A 151 -5.69 -16.37 -13.42
C THR A 151 -5.79 -14.84 -13.44
N TRP A 152 -5.60 -14.21 -14.60
CA TRP A 152 -5.72 -12.75 -14.70
C TRP A 152 -7.12 -12.24 -14.34
N GLN A 153 -8.17 -12.92 -14.81
CA GLN A 153 -9.55 -12.60 -14.42
C GLN A 153 -9.75 -12.72 -12.91
N ARG A 154 -9.12 -13.69 -12.25
CA ARG A 154 -9.15 -13.82 -10.80
C ARG A 154 -8.43 -12.67 -10.10
N VAL A 155 -7.28 -12.23 -10.60
CA VAL A 155 -6.60 -11.01 -10.10
C VAL A 155 -7.55 -9.81 -10.15
N LEU A 156 -8.26 -9.61 -11.26
CA LEU A 156 -9.21 -8.51 -11.42
C LEU A 156 -10.42 -8.61 -10.47
N ARG A 157 -10.97 -9.81 -10.26
CA ARG A 157 -12.06 -10.03 -9.28
C ARG A 157 -11.59 -9.80 -7.86
N LEU A 158 -10.43 -10.36 -7.49
CA LEU A 158 -9.83 -10.17 -6.17
C LEU A 158 -9.60 -8.69 -5.85
N ASN A 159 -9.19 -7.92 -6.85
CA ASN A 159 -8.97 -6.49 -6.70
C ASN A 159 -10.24 -5.70 -6.36
N ARG A 160 -11.45 -6.25 -6.56
CA ARG A 160 -12.71 -5.57 -6.25
C ARG A 160 -13.16 -5.75 -4.80
N PHE A 161 -12.61 -6.72 -4.07
CA PHE A 161 -12.95 -6.90 -2.65
C PHE A 161 -12.54 -5.67 -1.84
N GLY A 162 -13.46 -5.22 -0.98
CA GLY A 162 -13.27 -4.04 -0.14
C GLY A 162 -13.10 -2.73 -0.92
N ASP A 163 -13.39 -2.70 -2.22
CA ASP A 163 -13.33 -1.49 -3.03
C ASP A 163 -14.69 -0.80 -3.15
N ARG A 164 -14.65 0.48 -3.50
CA ARG A 164 -15.81 1.28 -3.89
C ARG A 164 -15.84 1.42 -5.41
N PRO A 165 -16.97 1.84 -6.01
CA PRO A 165 -17.18 1.72 -7.45
C PRO A 165 -16.05 2.28 -8.32
N GLN A 166 -15.44 3.41 -7.95
CA GLN A 166 -14.28 4.03 -8.62
C GLN A 166 -13.52 4.94 -7.65
N PRO A 167 -12.20 5.16 -7.83
CA PRO A 167 -11.32 4.58 -8.87
C PRO A 167 -10.77 3.19 -8.50
N LEU A 168 -10.76 2.26 -9.48
CA LEU A 168 -10.19 0.92 -9.31
C LEU A 168 -8.68 0.94 -9.62
N ILE A 169 -7.85 0.94 -8.59
CA ILE A 169 -6.40 0.81 -8.71
C ILE A 169 -6.03 -0.68 -8.59
N LEU A 170 -5.36 -1.23 -9.61
CA LEU A 170 -4.96 -2.64 -9.59
C LEU A 170 -3.79 -2.87 -8.62
N ALA A 171 -4.06 -3.54 -7.50
CA ALA A 171 -3.07 -3.81 -6.47
C ALA A 171 -1.96 -4.76 -6.97
N SER A 172 -0.71 -4.31 -6.84
CA SER A 172 0.46 -5.08 -7.24
C SER A 172 0.59 -6.42 -6.51
N MET A 173 0.09 -6.53 -5.27
CA MET A 173 0.12 -7.77 -4.49
C MET A 173 -0.52 -8.94 -5.26
N TYR A 174 -1.74 -8.77 -5.78
CA TYR A 174 -2.42 -9.83 -6.52
C TYR A 174 -1.72 -10.17 -7.83
N ARG A 175 -1.04 -9.21 -8.46
CA ARG A 175 -0.23 -9.44 -9.66
C ARG A 175 1.02 -10.28 -9.38
N HIS A 176 1.67 -10.11 -8.23
CA HIS A 176 2.75 -11.02 -7.85
C HIS A 176 2.23 -12.41 -7.42
N LEU A 177 1.10 -12.45 -6.71
CA LEU A 177 0.45 -13.71 -6.34
C LEU A 177 -0.15 -14.46 -7.54
N ALA A 178 -0.25 -13.84 -8.72
CA ALA A 178 -0.69 -14.49 -9.95
C ALA A 178 0.17 -15.69 -10.37
N HIS A 179 1.43 -15.72 -9.91
CA HIS A 179 2.33 -16.87 -10.10
C HIS A 179 2.02 -18.05 -9.15
N ALA A 180 1.06 -17.91 -8.24
CA ALA A 180 0.51 -18.94 -7.37
C ALA A 180 -1.01 -19.05 -7.57
N PRO A 181 -1.49 -19.53 -8.72
CA PRO A 181 -2.91 -19.46 -9.10
C PRO A 181 -3.85 -20.21 -8.15
N PHE A 182 -3.40 -21.34 -7.58
CA PHE A 182 -4.16 -22.08 -6.57
C PHE A 182 -4.32 -21.27 -5.27
N PHE A 183 -3.29 -20.54 -4.86
CA PHE A 183 -3.40 -19.67 -3.69
C PHE A 183 -4.39 -18.51 -3.93
N LEU A 184 -4.43 -17.93 -5.15
CA LEU A 184 -5.45 -16.94 -5.49
C LEU A 184 -6.87 -17.49 -5.39
N GLU A 185 -7.10 -18.76 -5.75
CA GLU A 185 -8.39 -19.43 -5.60
C GLU A 185 -8.82 -19.50 -4.14
N ARG A 186 -7.88 -19.88 -3.27
CA ARG A 186 -8.13 -19.97 -1.84
C ARG A 186 -8.41 -18.61 -1.21
N ILE A 187 -7.66 -17.57 -1.61
CA ILE A 187 -7.94 -16.20 -1.17
C ILE A 187 -9.36 -15.79 -1.60
N GLU A 188 -9.73 -16.02 -2.86
CA GLU A 188 -11.07 -15.69 -3.35
C GLU A 188 -12.15 -16.41 -2.53
N ALA A 189 -11.98 -17.71 -2.27
CA ALA A 189 -12.92 -18.51 -1.49
C ALA A 189 -13.15 -17.99 -0.06
N VAL A 190 -12.13 -17.44 0.60
CA VAL A 190 -12.27 -16.89 1.97
C VAL A 190 -12.70 -15.43 2.00
N LEU A 191 -12.43 -14.64 0.96
CA LEU A 191 -12.86 -13.24 0.88
C LEU A 191 -14.34 -13.10 0.49
N VAL A 192 -14.87 -14.02 -0.34
CA VAL A 192 -16.30 -14.02 -0.74
C VAL A 192 -17.25 -13.96 0.47
N PRO A 193 -17.18 -14.88 1.46
CA PRO A 193 -18.08 -14.84 2.61
C PRO A 193 -17.87 -13.59 3.48
N ALA A 194 -16.62 -13.17 3.70
CA ALA A 194 -16.30 -11.98 4.50
C ALA A 194 -16.78 -10.68 3.85
N GLN A 195 -16.83 -10.62 2.53
CA GLN A 195 -17.46 -9.51 1.80
C GLN A 195 -18.99 -9.57 1.92
N ALA A 196 -19.57 -10.77 1.74
CA ALA A 196 -21.02 -10.96 1.76
C ALA A 196 -21.65 -10.63 3.12
N ASP A 197 -20.97 -10.90 4.23
CA ASP A 197 -21.42 -10.56 5.59
C ASP A 197 -20.98 -9.15 6.05
N GLY A 198 -20.30 -8.40 5.18
CA GLY A 198 -19.81 -7.05 5.39
C GLY A 198 -18.67 -6.92 6.40
N SER A 199 -18.11 -8.03 6.92
CA SER A 199 -17.01 -8.00 7.87
C SER A 199 -15.75 -7.39 7.27
N LEU A 200 -15.49 -7.64 5.98
CA LEU A 200 -14.37 -7.05 5.26
C LEU A 200 -14.49 -5.53 5.17
N ASP A 201 -15.65 -5.01 4.79
CA ASP A 201 -15.90 -3.57 4.66
C ASP A 201 -15.80 -2.85 6.02
N ARG A 202 -16.35 -3.46 7.09
CA ARG A 202 -16.24 -2.93 8.46
C ARG A 202 -14.79 -2.85 8.91
N ALA A 203 -14.00 -3.91 8.68
CA ALA A 203 -12.58 -3.93 9.01
C ALA A 203 -11.80 -2.84 8.28
N ILE A 204 -12.00 -2.71 6.95
CA ILE A 204 -11.34 -1.69 6.13
C ILE A 204 -11.71 -0.27 6.60
N ALA A 205 -12.99 -0.01 6.83
CA ALA A 205 -13.46 1.31 7.25
C ALA A 205 -12.91 1.71 8.63
N ALA A 206 -12.94 0.80 9.62
CA ALA A 206 -12.40 1.04 10.95
C ALA A 206 -10.89 1.34 10.89
N ASN A 207 -10.15 0.51 10.16
CA ASN A 207 -8.71 0.65 10.00
C ASN A 207 -8.30 1.94 9.28
N LEU A 208 -9.02 2.32 8.22
CA LEU A 208 -8.80 3.59 7.53
C LEU A 208 -9.07 4.79 8.44
N SER A 209 -10.12 4.74 9.26
CA SER A 209 -10.41 5.80 10.24
C SER A 209 -9.25 5.97 11.22
N THR A 210 -8.79 4.87 11.83
CA THR A 210 -7.65 4.87 12.76
C THR A 210 -6.36 5.35 12.08
N ALA A 211 -6.12 4.93 10.84
CA ALA A 211 -4.93 5.33 10.09
C ALA A 211 -4.93 6.83 9.78
N ARG A 212 -6.08 7.40 9.37
CA ARG A 212 -6.22 8.84 9.09
C ARG A 212 -5.97 9.67 10.34
N GLU A 213 -6.54 9.28 11.49
CA GLU A 213 -6.32 9.97 12.76
C GLU A 213 -4.83 10.01 13.11
N LYS A 214 -4.15 8.86 13.11
CA LYS A 214 -2.71 8.78 13.41
C LYS A 214 -1.86 9.53 12.39
N ALA A 215 -2.20 9.44 11.10
CA ALA A 215 -1.49 10.14 10.04
C ALA A 215 -1.63 11.68 10.13
N SER A 216 -2.76 12.19 10.62
CA SER A 216 -2.95 13.62 10.86
C SER A 216 -2.00 14.17 11.93
N VAL A 217 -1.62 13.35 12.91
CA VAL A 217 -0.58 13.72 13.90
C VAL A 217 0.79 13.77 13.22
N LEU A 218 1.13 12.78 12.39
CA LEU A 218 2.39 12.76 11.62
C LEU A 218 2.53 13.97 10.67
N ALA A 219 1.42 14.45 10.11
CA ALA A 219 1.42 15.63 9.24
C ALA A 219 2.03 16.88 9.89
N ARG A 220 2.00 16.98 11.24
CA ARG A 220 2.53 18.13 11.99
C ARG A 220 4.03 18.36 11.82
N VAL A 221 4.80 17.34 11.47
CA VAL A 221 6.26 17.45 11.29
C VAL A 221 6.68 17.62 9.83
N ILE A 222 5.72 17.60 8.90
CA ILE A 222 6.02 17.90 7.49
C ILE A 222 6.30 19.40 7.39
N SER A 223 7.53 19.71 7.01
CA SER A 223 8.00 21.06 6.74
C SER A 223 8.36 21.16 5.26
N ALA A 224 7.43 21.64 4.45
CA ALA A 224 7.58 21.80 3.01
C ALA A 224 6.88 23.08 2.54
N GLU A 225 7.37 23.68 1.46
CA GLU A 225 6.59 24.70 0.75
C GLU A 225 5.50 24.02 -0.09
N LYS A 226 4.31 24.61 -0.12
CA LYS A 226 3.18 24.04 -0.88
C LYS A 226 3.48 24.16 -2.39
N PRO A 227 3.51 23.05 -3.14
CA PRO A 227 3.91 23.05 -4.54
C PRO A 227 2.76 23.58 -5.40
N ARG A 228 3.07 24.01 -6.63
CA ARG A 228 2.05 24.39 -7.60
C ARG A 228 1.03 23.27 -7.88
N LEU A 229 1.49 22.01 -7.88
CA LEU A 229 0.67 20.82 -8.12
C LEU A 229 0.03 20.24 -6.85
N ALA A 230 -0.14 21.04 -5.79
CA ALA A 230 -0.60 20.53 -4.50
C ALA A 230 -1.94 19.78 -4.58
N ALA A 231 -2.90 20.28 -5.37
CA ALA A 231 -4.22 19.66 -5.50
C ALA A 231 -4.15 18.35 -6.29
N GLU A 232 -3.34 18.30 -7.35
CA GLU A 232 -3.14 17.10 -8.16
C GLU A 232 -2.43 16.01 -7.37
N ILE A 233 -1.36 16.36 -6.65
CA ILE A 233 -0.62 15.44 -5.80
C ILE A 233 -1.53 14.90 -4.68
N GLU A 234 -2.28 15.79 -4.02
CA GLU A 234 -3.23 15.40 -2.98
C GLU A 234 -4.25 14.41 -3.51
N LYS A 235 -4.94 14.74 -4.62
CA LYS A 235 -5.96 13.88 -5.23
C LYS A 235 -5.40 12.52 -5.63
N SER A 236 -4.21 12.50 -6.25
CA SER A 236 -3.55 11.27 -6.65
C SER A 236 -3.20 10.41 -5.44
N VAL A 237 -2.49 10.97 -4.44
CA VAL A 237 -2.09 10.23 -3.24
C VAL A 237 -3.30 9.75 -2.45
N GLN A 238 -4.33 10.59 -2.30
CA GLN A 238 -5.55 10.23 -1.60
C GLN A 238 -6.24 9.02 -2.25
N ALA A 239 -6.32 8.97 -3.58
CA ALA A 239 -6.92 7.83 -4.28
C ALA A 239 -6.20 6.52 -3.92
N PHE A 240 -4.86 6.53 -3.84
CA PHE A 240 -4.10 5.37 -3.39
C PHE A 240 -4.34 5.04 -1.92
N VAL A 241 -4.33 6.04 -1.02
CA VAL A 241 -4.57 5.83 0.42
C VAL A 241 -5.94 5.21 0.67
N ASP A 242 -6.99 5.69 0.00
CA ASP A 242 -8.36 5.26 0.24
C ASP A 242 -8.73 3.95 -0.46
N HIS A 243 -8.26 3.74 -1.69
CA HIS A 243 -8.76 2.65 -2.55
C HIS A 243 -7.75 1.51 -2.78
N ALA A 244 -6.45 1.79 -2.73
CA ALA A 244 -5.43 0.77 -2.97
C ALA A 244 -4.77 0.35 -1.66
N ILE A 245 -4.00 1.25 -1.06
CA ILE A 245 -3.17 0.98 0.12
C ILE A 245 -4.04 0.66 1.32
N GLY A 246 -5.05 1.49 1.62
CA GLY A 246 -5.90 1.35 2.80
C GLY A 246 -6.59 -0.02 2.91
N LYS A 247 -7.28 -0.45 1.85
CA LYS A 247 -7.91 -1.78 1.83
C LYS A 247 -6.86 -2.89 1.85
N MET A 248 -5.76 -2.75 1.11
CA MET A 248 -4.77 -3.82 0.97
C MET A 248 -3.95 -4.04 2.24
N VAL A 249 -3.74 -3.03 3.08
CA VAL A 249 -3.17 -3.20 4.42
C VAL A 249 -4.05 -4.14 5.23
N THR A 250 -5.37 -3.93 5.22
CA THR A 250 -6.34 -4.78 5.93
C THR A 250 -6.41 -6.18 5.35
N ILE A 251 -6.62 -6.30 4.05
CA ILE A 251 -6.75 -7.59 3.38
C ILE A 251 -5.47 -8.42 3.55
N CYS A 252 -4.29 -7.83 3.32
CA CYS A 252 -3.02 -8.54 3.44
C CYS A 252 -2.79 -9.06 4.86
N ARG A 253 -3.06 -8.22 5.88
CA ARG A 253 -2.89 -8.63 7.28
C ARG A 253 -3.88 -9.74 7.69
N SER A 254 -5.14 -9.64 7.26
CA SER A 254 -6.14 -10.70 7.47
C SER A 254 -5.75 -12.01 6.80
N ILE A 255 -5.25 -11.98 5.56
CA ILE A 255 -4.73 -13.17 4.86
C ILE A 255 -3.55 -13.77 5.62
N ARG A 256 -2.58 -12.95 6.07
CA ARG A 256 -1.44 -13.41 6.86
C ARG A 256 -1.88 -14.07 8.16
N LYS A 257 -2.89 -13.52 8.85
CA LYS A 257 -3.45 -14.13 10.06
C LYS A 257 -4.08 -15.48 9.76
N ALA A 258 -4.88 -15.58 8.70
CA ALA A 258 -5.52 -16.83 8.28
C ALA A 258 -4.55 -17.91 7.80
N ARG A 259 -3.36 -17.53 7.30
CA ARG A 259 -2.28 -18.48 6.97
C ARG A 259 -1.59 -19.06 8.20
N ALA A 260 -1.59 -18.33 9.31
CA ALA A 260 -0.93 -18.73 10.56
C ALA A 260 -1.84 -19.57 11.49
N THR A 261 -3.09 -19.81 11.09
CA THR A 261 -4.12 -20.55 11.84
C THR A 261 -4.53 -21.80 11.10
#